data_AF-A0A7Y6I9E6-F1
#
_entry.id   AF-A0A7Y6I9E6-F1
#
_cell.length_a   1.000
_cell.length_b   1.000
_cell.length_c   1.000
_cell.angle_alpha   90.00
_cell.angle_beta   90.00
_cell.angle_gamma   90.00
#
_symmetry.space_group_name_H-M   'P 1'
#
loop_
_entity.id
_entity.type
_entity.pdbx_description
1 polymer ?
#
loop_
_entity_poly.entity_id
_entity_poly.type
_entity_poly.pdbx_seq_one_letter_code
_entity_poly.pdbx_strand_id
1 'polypeptide(L)'
;MAADIIVSDEYAWTASSGVFAWVVEFLLEAVEDTATREELATVLEAGLGAVDLRRLPDAGRAQILRALREHVAAAAEAGLSPRQPEADRRFTVGHVKVLALMAEDVARSAGAG
;
A
#
# COMPACT_ATOMS: atom_id res chain seq x y z
N MET A 1 -11.22 -8.38 10.05
CA MET A 1 -10.10 -9.27 9.69
C MET A 1 -8.90 -8.41 9.37
N ALA A 2 -7.70 -8.89 9.68
CA ALA A 2 -6.46 -8.23 9.34
C ALA A 2 -5.99 -8.68 7.94
N ALA A 3 -5.32 -7.79 7.22
CA ALA A 3 -4.79 -8.06 5.89
C ALA A 3 -3.41 -7.42 5.72
N ASP A 4 -2.57 -8.02 4.88
CA ASP A 4 -1.13 -7.76 4.86
C ASP A 4 -0.64 -7.23 3.51
N ILE A 5 0.26 -6.25 3.54
CA ILE A 5 1.08 -5.88 2.38
C ILE A 5 2.53 -6.22 2.71
N ILE A 6 3.07 -7.23 2.04
CA ILE A 6 4.46 -7.67 2.19
C ILE A 6 5.32 -6.83 1.24
N VAL A 7 6.09 -5.90 1.79
CA VAL A 7 6.89 -4.92 1.03
C VAL A 7 8.28 -5.47 0.71
N SER A 8 8.88 -6.17 1.67
CA SER A 8 10.16 -6.88 1.55
C SER A 8 10.19 -8.10 2.46
N ASP A 9 11.32 -8.80 2.52
CA ASP A 9 11.54 -9.88 3.50
C ASP A 9 11.51 -9.37 4.95
N GLU A 10 11.78 -8.09 5.16
CA GLU A 10 11.91 -7.45 6.48
C GLU A 10 10.63 -6.69 6.87
N TYR A 11 9.82 -6.29 5.88
CA TYR A 11 8.64 -5.46 6.09
C TYR A 11 7.36 -6.12 5.59
N ALA A 12 6.49 -6.41 6.55
CA ALA A 12 5.07 -6.68 6.32
C ALA A 12 4.24 -5.64 7.08
N TRP A 13 3.31 -4.99 6.37
CA TRP A 13 2.39 -4.02 6.94
C TRP A 13 1.01 -4.65 7.06
N THR A 14 0.45 -4.67 8.27
CA THR A 14 -0.84 -5.29 8.55
C THR A 14 -1.87 -4.22 8.90
N ALA A 15 -3.04 -4.24 8.27
CA ALA A 15 -4.12 -3.30 8.55
C ALA A 15 -5.50 -3.98 8.64
N SER A 16 -6.51 -3.21 9.04
CA SER A 16 -7.89 -3.67 8.92
C SER A 16 -8.29 -3.80 7.45
N SER A 17 -9.23 -4.69 7.14
CA SER A 17 -9.67 -4.94 5.76
C SER A 17 -10.09 -3.68 4.99
N GLY A 18 -10.71 -2.69 5.65
CA GLY A 18 -11.11 -1.44 4.99
C GLY A 18 -9.92 -0.54 4.64
N VAL A 19 -8.91 -0.47 5.51
CA VAL A 19 -7.70 0.33 5.28
C VAL A 19 -6.81 -0.36 4.25
N PHE A 20 -6.71 -1.69 4.31
CA PHE A 20 -6.06 -2.49 3.29
C PHE A 20 -6.69 -2.28 1.91
N ALA A 21 -8.01 -2.44 1.79
CA ALA A 21 -8.72 -2.26 0.52
C ALA A 21 -8.50 -0.85 -0.05
N TRP A 22 -8.59 0.19 0.79
CA TRP A 22 -8.31 1.56 0.38
C TRP A 22 -6.89 1.74 -0.18
N VAL A 23 -5.87 1.13 0.46
CA VAL A 23 -4.49 1.19 -0.05
C VAL A 23 -4.36 0.43 -1.38
N VAL A 24 -4.96 -0.74 -1.52
CA VAL A 24 -4.89 -1.52 -2.76
C VAL A 24 -5.62 -0.81 -3.91
N GLU A 25 -6.77 -0.18 -3.65
CA GLU A 25 -7.48 0.68 -4.61
C GLU A 25 -6.60 1.86 -5.06
N PHE A 26 -5.96 2.55 -4.11
CA PHE A 26 -4.99 3.61 -4.41
C PHE A 26 -3.84 3.10 -5.31
N LEU A 27 -3.30 1.92 -5.03
CA LEU A 27 -2.22 1.34 -5.85
C LEU A 27 -2.70 0.96 -7.26
N LEU A 28 -3.92 0.42 -7.37
CA LEU A 28 -4.53 0.08 -8.65
C LEU A 28 -4.69 1.31 -9.55
N GLU A 29 -4.98 2.48 -8.98
CA GLU A 29 -5.04 3.75 -9.71
C GLU A 29 -3.66 4.29 -10.09
N ALA A 30 -2.64 4.08 -9.25
CA ALA A 30 -1.31 4.65 -9.41
C ALA A 30 -0.36 3.85 -10.34
N VAL A 31 -0.69 2.60 -10.66
CA VAL A 31 0.15 1.69 -11.44
C VAL A 31 -0.32 1.63 -12.90
N GLU A 32 0.60 1.72 -13.85
CA GLU A 32 0.33 1.58 -15.29
C GLU A 32 0.59 0.16 -15.80
N ASP A 33 1.45 -0.61 -15.11
CA ASP A 33 1.77 -1.98 -15.48
C ASP A 33 0.53 -2.89 -15.42
N THR A 34 0.07 -3.38 -16.58
CA THR A 34 -1.19 -4.12 -16.71
C THR A 34 -1.21 -5.39 -15.87
N ALA A 35 -0.12 -6.17 -15.85
CA ALA A 35 -0.05 -7.41 -15.08
C ALA A 35 -0.17 -7.15 -13.57
N THR A 36 0.47 -6.09 -13.07
CA THR A 36 0.34 -5.67 -11.68
C THR A 36 -1.08 -5.17 -11.37
N ARG A 37 -1.71 -4.41 -12.28
CA ARG A 37 -3.11 -3.97 -12.10
C ARG A 37 -4.07 -5.16 -12.02
N GLU A 38 -3.89 -6.18 -12.86
CA GLU A 38 -4.70 -7.41 -12.85
C GLU A 38 -4.56 -8.17 -11.52
N GLU A 39 -3.34 -8.28 -10.99
CA GLU A 39 -3.10 -8.91 -9.69
C GLU A 39 -3.78 -8.13 -8.55
N LEU A 40 -3.62 -6.80 -8.52
CA LEU A 40 -4.27 -5.95 -7.50
C LEU A 40 -5.80 -5.98 -7.60
N ALA A 41 -6.36 -6.02 -8.82
CA ALA A 41 -7.78 -6.18 -9.03
C ALA A 41 -8.28 -7.55 -8.51
N THR A 42 -7.54 -8.62 -8.80
CA THR A 42 -7.85 -9.97 -8.30
C THR A 42 -7.86 -10.02 -6.76
N VAL A 43 -6.92 -9.34 -6.11
CA VAL A 43 -6.88 -9.23 -4.64
C VAL A 43 -8.17 -8.60 -4.10
N LEU A 44 -8.64 -7.51 -4.69
CA LEU A 44 -9.86 -6.84 -4.27
C LEU A 44 -11.11 -7.69 -4.56
N GLU A 45 -11.23 -8.24 -5.77
CA GLU A 45 -12.40 -8.99 -6.23
C GLU A 45 -12.57 -10.32 -5.48
N ALA A 46 -11.47 -11.05 -5.25
CA ALA A 46 -11.49 -12.30 -4.50
C ALA A 46 -11.45 -12.09 -2.97
N GLY A 47 -11.33 -10.84 -2.51
CA GLY A 47 -11.23 -10.51 -1.08
C GLY A 47 -9.98 -11.12 -0.43
N LEU A 48 -8.87 -11.18 -1.16
CA LEU A 48 -7.62 -11.73 -0.64
C LEU A 48 -7.09 -10.82 0.47
N GLY A 49 -6.75 -11.44 1.60
CA GLY A 49 -6.22 -10.73 2.77
C GLY A 49 -4.73 -10.40 2.69
N ALA A 50 -4.11 -10.46 1.51
CA ALA A 50 -2.69 -10.15 1.38
C ALA A 50 -2.30 -9.74 -0.04
N VAL A 51 -1.28 -8.88 -0.14
CA VAL A 51 -0.51 -8.60 -1.36
C VAL A 51 0.97 -8.80 -1.07
N ASP A 52 1.65 -9.61 -1.88
CA ASP A 52 3.11 -9.77 -1.80
C ASP A 52 3.80 -9.00 -2.91
N LEU A 53 4.33 -7.82 -2.59
CA LEU A 53 4.96 -6.94 -3.59
C LEU A 53 6.23 -7.55 -4.21
N ARG A 54 6.85 -8.53 -3.55
CA ARG A 54 8.04 -9.21 -4.06
C ARG A 54 7.73 -10.16 -5.21
N ARG A 55 6.46 -10.56 -5.36
CA ARG A 55 6.00 -11.47 -6.42
C ARG A 55 5.46 -10.75 -7.64
N LEU A 56 5.35 -9.43 -7.57
CA LEU A 56 4.90 -8.61 -8.68
C LEU A 56 6.01 -8.42 -9.72
N PRO A 57 5.66 -8.17 -11.00
CA PRO A 57 6.62 -7.76 -12.01
C PRO A 57 7.47 -6.57 -11.56
N ASP A 58 8.77 -6.58 -11.87
CA ASP A 58 9.71 -5.55 -11.41
C ASP A 58 9.27 -4.12 -11.76
N ALA A 59 8.71 -3.93 -12.97
CA ALA A 59 8.21 -2.64 -13.42
C ALA A 59 7.05 -2.14 -12.54
N GLY A 60 6.05 -2.98 -12.28
CA GLY A 60 4.92 -2.63 -11.43
C GLY A 60 5.30 -2.50 -9.95
N ARG A 61 6.19 -3.37 -9.46
CA ARG A 61 6.75 -3.26 -8.10
C ARG A 61 7.44 -1.92 -7.89
N ALA A 62 8.25 -1.47 -8.85
CA ALA A 62 8.91 -0.16 -8.79
C ALA A 62 7.89 1.00 -8.77
N GLN A 63 6.83 0.91 -9.59
CA GLN A 63 5.74 1.90 -9.59
C GLN A 63 4.99 1.94 -8.25
N ILE A 64 4.67 0.78 -7.66
CA ILE A 64 4.03 0.68 -6.35
C ILE A 64 4.91 1.30 -5.27
N LEU A 65 6.18 0.91 -5.18
CA LEU A 65 7.09 1.43 -4.17
C LEU A 65 7.24 2.96 -4.28
N ARG A 66 7.28 3.50 -5.51
CA ARG A 66 7.25 4.94 -5.74
C ARG A 66 5.94 5.57 -5.25
N ALA A 67 4.79 5.01 -5.61
CA ALA A 67 3.48 5.55 -5.21
C ALA A 67 3.28 5.53 -3.69
N LEU A 68 3.70 4.46 -3.01
CA LEU A 68 3.68 4.35 -1.55
C LEU A 68 4.54 5.43 -0.90
N ARG A 69 5.74 5.66 -1.41
CA ARG A 69 6.68 6.64 -0.86
C ARG A 69 6.23 8.08 -1.07
N GLU A 70 5.74 8.39 -2.26
CA GLU A 70 5.53 9.78 -2.69
C GLU A 70 4.09 10.29 -2.49
N HIS A 71 3.09 9.40 -2.46
CA HIS A 71 1.70 9.81 -2.64
C HIS A 71 0.72 9.22 -1.61
N VAL A 72 0.94 8.01 -1.09
CA VAL A 72 -0.06 7.32 -0.25
C VAL A 72 -0.42 8.10 1.03
N ALA A 73 0.56 8.77 1.65
CA ALA A 73 0.33 9.54 2.88
C ALA A 73 -0.55 10.77 2.63
N ALA A 74 -0.30 11.50 1.53
CA ALA A 74 -1.12 12.65 1.15
C ALA A 74 -2.52 12.21 0.71
N ALA A 75 -2.61 11.11 -0.05
CA ALA A 75 -3.88 10.51 -0.43
C ALA A 75 -4.70 10.08 0.80
N ALA A 76 -4.06 9.51 1.83
CA ALA A 76 -4.72 9.10 3.06
C ALA A 76 -5.25 10.29 3.85
N GLU A 77 -4.51 11.40 3.91
CA GLU A 77 -4.96 12.63 4.55
C GLU A 77 -6.18 13.24 3.86
N ALA A 78 -6.26 13.14 2.53
CA ALA A 78 -7.37 13.68 1.74
C ALA A 78 -8.58 12.74 1.65
N GLY A 79 -8.36 11.43 1.59
CA GLY A 79 -9.35 10.44 1.18
C GLY A 79 -9.96 9.60 2.31
N LEU A 80 -9.30 9.47 3.46
CA LEU A 80 -9.86 8.70 4.58
C LEU A 80 -11.03 9.48 5.22
N SER A 81 -12.19 8.81 5.27
CA SER A 81 -13.52 9.42 5.41
C SER A 81 -13.61 10.48 6.52
N PRO A 82 -14.13 11.69 6.23
CA PRO A 82 -14.31 12.75 7.22
C PRO A 82 -15.40 12.44 8.25
N ARG A 83 -16.14 11.33 8.08
CA ARG A 83 -17.21 10.90 8.99
C ARG A 83 -16.69 10.14 10.22
N GLN A 84 -15.41 9.80 10.27
CA GLN A 84 -14.79 9.20 11.45
C GLN A 84 -14.46 10.28 12.50
N PRO A 85 -14.45 9.93 13.80
CA PRO A 85 -13.85 10.77 14.83
C PRO A 85 -12.42 11.15 14.45
N GLU A 86 -12.02 12.41 14.74
CA GLU A 86 -10.70 12.93 14.35
C GLU A 86 -9.53 12.09 14.88
N ALA A 87 -9.68 11.51 16.07
CA ALA A 87 -8.68 10.62 16.66
C ALA A 87 -8.48 9.35 15.83
N ASP A 88 -9.58 8.71 15.40
CA ASP A 88 -9.55 7.49 14.60
C ASP A 88 -8.99 7.76 13.20
N ARG A 89 -9.35 8.91 12.61
CA ARG A 89 -8.80 9.36 11.34
C ARG A 89 -7.28 9.56 11.44
N ARG A 90 -6.80 10.27 12.46
CA ARG A 90 -5.36 10.49 12.69
C ARG A 90 -4.61 9.19 12.91
N PHE A 91 -5.18 8.27 13.68
CA PHE A 91 -4.60 6.95 13.89
C PHE A 91 -4.45 6.20 12.54
N THR A 92 -5.50 6.18 11.73
CA THR A 92 -5.50 5.51 10.43
C THR A 92 -4.50 6.13 9.45
N VAL A 93 -4.47 7.46 9.35
CA VAL A 93 -3.47 8.18 8.53
C VAL A 93 -2.06 7.89 9.01
N GLY A 94 -1.82 7.93 10.33
CA GLY A 94 -0.52 7.58 10.91
C GLY A 94 -0.10 6.16 10.55
N HIS A 95 -1.04 5.22 10.54
CA HIS A 95 -0.78 3.84 10.18
C HIS A 95 -0.42 3.68 8.68
N VAL A 96 -1.05 4.44 7.79
CA VAL A 96 -0.68 4.48 6.36
C VAL A 96 0.68 5.16 6.15
N LYS A 97 1.04 6.15 6.96
CA LYS A 97 2.39 6.76 6.93
C LYS A 97 3.49 5.76 7.28
N VAL A 98 3.21 4.79 8.17
CA VAL A 98 4.17 3.70 8.45
C VAL A 98 4.44 2.87 7.19
N LEU A 99 3.42 2.56 6.39
CA LEU A 99 3.62 1.87 5.11
C LEU A 99 4.50 2.67 4.15
N ALA A 100 4.29 3.99 4.06
CA ALA A 100 5.15 4.86 3.24
C ALA A 100 6.63 4.82 3.70
N LEU A 101 6.87 4.82 5.02
CA LEU A 101 8.21 4.72 5.60
C LEU A 101 8.86 3.36 5.33
N MET A 102 8.11 2.26 5.36
CA MET A 102 8.61 0.94 4.98
C MET A 102 9.04 0.92 3.51
N ALA A 103 8.24 1.48 2.60
CA ALA A 103 8.59 1.55 1.17
C ALA A 103 9.83 2.43 0.91
N GLU A 104 9.94 3.55 1.63
CA GLU A 104 11.11 4.43 1.61
C GLU A 104 12.39 3.70 2.06
N ASP A 105 12.33 2.91 3.13
CA ASP A 105 13.48 2.16 3.60
C ASP A 105 13.94 1.09 2.61
N VAL A 106 12.99 0.34 2.04
CA VAL A 106 13.27 -0.65 0.98
C VAL A 106 13.94 0.00 -0.23
N ALA A 107 13.48 1.18 -0.66
CA ALA A 107 14.07 1.90 -1.78
C ALA A 107 15.52 2.36 -1.49
N ARG A 108 15.79 2.80 -0.27
CA ARG A 108 17.13 3.22 0.16
C ARG A 108 18.11 2.04 0.20
N SER A 109 17.67 0.91 0.72
CA SER A 109 18.47 -0.32 0.81
C SER A 109 18.79 -0.91 -0.56
N ALA A 110 17.92 -0.74 -1.55
CA ALA A 110 18.16 -1.16 -2.93
C ALA A 110 19.15 -0.27 -3.70
N GLY A 111 19.28 1.01 -3.33
CA GLY A 111 20.21 1.95 -3.97
C GLY A 111 21.62 1.97 -3.37
N ALA A 112 21.86 1.22 -2.29
CA ALA A 112 23.13 1.17 -1.57
C ALA A 112 24.03 -0.03 -1.97
N GLY A 113 23.60 -0.83 -2.95
CA GLY A 113 24.33 -1.99 -3.50
C GLY A 113 24.77 -1.76 -4.94
#